data_AF-A0A957TLX0-F1
#
_entry.id   AF-A0A957TLX0-F1
#
_cell.length_a   1.000
_cell.length_b   1.000
_cell.length_c   1.000
_cell.angle_alpha   90.00
_cell.angle_beta   90.00
_cell.angle_gamma   90.00
#
_symmetry.space_group_name_H-M   'P 1'
#
loop_
_entity.id
_entity.type
_entity.pdbx_description
1 polymer ?
#
loop_
_entity_poly.entity_id
_entity_poly.type
_entity_poly.pdbx_seq_one_letter_code
_entity_poly.pdbx_strand_id
1 'polypeptide(L)'
;MGLLQWLPFVLLLVALLLAPQYLSDFRLSQLGKFLTYAIIAVGLDLIWGYGGMLSLGQGLFFGLGAYGFAMYLKLQASGGKLPDFMFWSGLESLPWFWAPFQNPFIAVVAALVIPALIAGVLGYFVFRSRVQGVYFSIITQALTLLTSIWFIGQQAYTGGTNGITNLGGAQLFGKSLLSPEVQHGFYYASVVALTLVYLLTWWMTNARFGRMLVALNANEARVRFLGYDPVMI
;
A
#
# COMPACT_ATOMS: atom_id res chain seq x y z
N MET A 1 -20.87 21.86 -5.53
CA MET A 1 -19.53 21.73 -6.15
C MET A 1 -19.72 21.87 -7.66
N GLY A 2 -19.04 22.82 -8.30
CA GLY A 2 -19.19 23.10 -9.73
C GLY A 2 -18.29 22.22 -10.60
N LEU A 3 -18.64 22.05 -11.89
CA LEU A 3 -17.87 21.27 -12.88
C LEU A 3 -16.40 21.72 -13.01
N LEU A 4 -16.13 23.01 -12.79
CA LEU A 4 -14.78 23.61 -12.86
C LEU A 4 -13.78 23.02 -11.85
N GLN A 5 -14.26 22.45 -10.74
CA GLN A 5 -13.41 21.87 -9.68
C GLN A 5 -12.75 20.57 -10.13
N TRP A 6 -13.39 19.86 -11.07
CA TRP A 6 -12.93 18.58 -11.61
C TRP A 6 -11.98 18.74 -12.79
N LEU A 7 -11.91 19.94 -13.38
CA LEU A 7 -11.06 20.24 -14.52
C LEU A 7 -9.59 19.83 -14.32
N PRO A 8 -8.89 20.18 -13.22
CA PRO A 8 -7.50 19.75 -13.03
C PRO A 8 -7.36 18.23 -12.93
N PHE A 9 -8.31 17.55 -12.28
CA PHE A 9 -8.32 16.09 -12.17
C PHE A 9 -8.50 15.42 -13.53
N VAL A 10 -9.47 15.88 -14.33
CA VAL A 10 -9.72 15.35 -15.67
C VAL A 10 -8.52 15.59 -16.58
N LEU A 11 -7.91 16.78 -16.56
CA LEU A 11 -6.71 17.09 -17.33
C LEU A 11 -5.54 16.19 -16.94
N LEU A 12 -5.32 15.96 -15.65
CA LEU A 12 -4.29 15.04 -15.17
C LEU A 12 -4.56 13.60 -15.63
N LEU A 13 -5.81 13.13 -15.52
CA LEU A 13 -6.19 11.78 -15.93
C LEU A 13 -5.97 11.58 -17.44
N VAL A 14 -6.37 12.55 -18.27
CA VAL A 14 -6.12 12.53 -19.71
C VAL A 14 -4.62 12.50 -20.00
N ALA A 15 -3.83 13.33 -19.32
CA ALA A 15 -2.37 13.34 -19.47
C ALA A 15 -1.73 11.99 -19.12
N LEU A 16 -2.19 11.34 -18.04
CA LEU A 16 -1.72 10.00 -17.65
C LEU A 16 -2.14 8.93 -18.67
N LEU A 17 -3.38 8.95 -19.16
CA LEU A 17 -3.85 7.98 -20.15
C LEU A 17 -3.10 8.08 -21.49
N LEU A 18 -2.67 9.29 -21.87
CA LEU A 18 -1.89 9.55 -23.08
C LEU A 18 -0.37 9.37 -22.90
N ALA A 19 0.13 9.29 -21.66
CA ALA A 19 1.55 9.20 -21.36
C ALA A 19 2.31 8.06 -22.10
N PRO A 20 1.74 6.85 -22.30
CA PRO A 20 2.41 5.77 -23.04
C PRO A 20 2.75 6.11 -24.50
N GLN A 21 2.05 7.09 -25.11
CA GLN A 21 2.31 7.51 -26.49
C GLN A 21 3.54 8.41 -26.61
N TYR A 22 3.97 9.03 -25.51
CA TYR A 22 5.03 10.05 -25.50
C TYR A 22 6.26 9.66 -24.67
N LEU A 23 6.14 8.63 -23.82
CA LEU A 23 7.20 8.20 -22.91
C LEU A 23 7.80 6.86 -23.35
N SER A 24 9.11 6.70 -23.10
CA SER A 24 9.77 5.41 -23.23
C SER A 24 9.35 4.45 -22.11
N ASP A 25 9.46 3.13 -22.34
CA ASP A 25 9.06 2.09 -21.37
C ASP A 25 9.70 2.27 -19.98
N PHE A 26 10.98 2.69 -19.95
CA PHE A 26 11.67 3.00 -18.70
C PHE A 26 11.01 4.16 -17.94
N ARG A 27 10.71 5.27 -18.63
CA ARG A 27 10.05 6.43 -18.03
C ARG A 27 8.63 6.10 -17.61
N LEU A 28 7.93 5.26 -18.39
CA LEU A 28 6.58 4.82 -18.08
C LEU A 28 6.56 3.92 -16.84
N SER A 29 7.49 2.98 -16.72
CA SER A 29 7.65 2.14 -15.53
C SER A 29 7.97 2.97 -14.28
N GLN A 30 8.84 3.98 -14.42
CA GLN A 30 9.15 4.90 -13.33
C GLN A 30 7.96 5.77 -12.95
N LEU A 31 7.18 6.25 -13.92
CA LEU A 31 5.95 6.98 -13.66
C LEU A 31 4.93 6.11 -12.94
N GLY A 32 4.74 4.86 -13.36
CA GLY A 32 3.89 3.89 -12.67
C GLY A 32 4.31 3.71 -11.20
N LYS A 33 5.61 3.60 -10.93
CA LYS A 33 6.15 3.58 -9.57
C LYS A 33 5.80 4.85 -8.77
N PHE A 34 5.93 6.04 -9.37
CA PHE A 34 5.53 7.28 -8.71
C PHE A 34 4.02 7.35 -8.42
N LEU A 35 3.18 6.84 -9.33
CA LEU A 35 1.74 6.74 -9.11
C LEU A 35 1.41 5.82 -7.91
N THR A 36 2.14 4.70 -7.76
CA THR A 36 1.97 3.85 -6.57
C THR A 36 2.38 4.54 -5.27
N TYR A 37 3.42 5.38 -5.29
CA TYR A 37 3.78 6.20 -4.12
C TYR A 37 2.78 7.34 -3.86
N ALA A 38 2.15 7.87 -4.90
CA ALA A 38 1.07 8.85 -4.76
C ALA A 38 -0.13 8.27 -4.01
N ILE A 39 -0.46 6.98 -4.18
CA ILE A 39 -1.50 6.30 -3.41
C ILE A 39 -1.19 6.35 -1.90
N ILE A 40 0.07 6.11 -1.53
CA ILE A 40 0.53 6.20 -0.14
C ILE A 40 0.39 7.64 0.38
N ALA A 41 0.78 8.63 -0.45
CA ALA A 41 0.66 10.04 -0.10
C ALA A 41 -0.81 10.48 0.11
N VAL A 42 -1.75 9.98 -0.70
CA VAL A 42 -3.19 10.23 -0.51
C VAL A 42 -3.68 9.63 0.82
N GLY A 43 -3.24 8.42 1.18
CA GLY A 43 -3.57 7.82 2.48
C GLY A 43 -3.00 8.61 3.66
N LEU A 44 -1.77 9.13 3.53
CA LEU A 44 -1.15 9.99 4.52
C LEU A 44 -1.90 11.32 4.67
N ASP A 45 -2.25 11.97 3.56
CA ASP A 45 -3.01 13.22 3.55
C ASP A 45 -4.40 13.05 4.17
N LEU A 46 -5.05 11.92 3.94
CA LEU A 46 -6.34 11.62 4.58
C LEU A 46 -6.22 11.62 6.12
N ILE A 47 -5.22 10.94 6.67
CA ILE A 47 -5.06 10.81 8.13
C ILE A 47 -4.51 12.10 8.74
N TRP A 48 -3.51 12.70 8.11
CA TRP A 48 -2.84 13.88 8.65
C TRP A 48 -3.60 15.17 8.32
N GLY A 49 -3.99 15.36 7.07
CA GLY A 49 -4.69 16.55 6.58
C GLY A 49 -6.11 16.68 7.14
N TYR A 50 -6.89 15.60 7.18
CA TYR A 50 -8.25 15.64 7.75
C TYR A 50 -8.30 15.25 9.22
N GLY A 51 -7.60 14.16 9.60
CA GLY A 51 -7.61 13.64 10.98
C GLY A 51 -6.65 14.34 11.95
N GLY A 52 -5.69 15.15 11.48
CA GLY A 52 -4.77 15.92 12.33
C GLY A 52 -3.66 15.09 12.98
N MET A 53 -3.56 13.81 12.63
CA MET A 53 -2.58 12.89 13.20
C MET A 53 -1.54 12.52 12.15
N LEU A 54 -0.28 12.87 12.39
CA LEU A 54 0.79 12.50 11.47
C LEU A 54 1.10 11.00 11.62
N SER A 55 0.77 10.19 10.61
CA SER A 55 1.15 8.77 10.57
C SER A 55 2.49 8.61 9.85
N LEU A 56 3.47 8.00 10.52
CA LEU A 56 4.72 7.60 9.88
C LEU A 56 4.77 6.08 9.58
N GLY A 57 3.60 5.43 9.64
CA GLY A 57 3.44 3.98 9.52
C GLY A 57 3.22 3.46 8.10
N GLN A 58 2.98 4.33 7.12
CA GLN A 58 2.44 3.90 5.82
C GLN A 58 3.36 2.94 5.05
N GLY A 59 4.67 3.09 5.20
CA GLY A 59 5.66 2.21 4.58
C GLY A 59 5.53 0.75 5.03
N LEU A 60 5.09 0.50 6.27
CA LEU A 60 4.83 -0.83 6.79
C LEU A 60 3.71 -1.52 5.99
N PHE A 61 2.54 -0.88 5.89
CA PHE A 61 1.37 -1.48 5.25
C PHE A 61 1.59 -1.67 3.74
N PHE A 62 2.18 -0.66 3.10
CA PHE A 62 2.57 -0.76 1.70
C PHE A 62 3.59 -1.89 1.47
N GLY A 63 4.60 -1.99 2.32
CA GLY A 63 5.62 -3.02 2.26
C GLY A 63 5.04 -4.43 2.42
N LEU A 64 4.17 -4.64 3.41
CA LEU A 64 3.52 -5.94 3.63
C LEU A 64 2.68 -6.38 2.43
N GLY A 65 1.93 -5.46 1.81
CA GLY A 65 1.15 -5.77 0.60
C GLY A 65 2.06 -6.10 -0.59
N ALA A 66 3.11 -5.29 -0.80
CA ALA A 66 4.10 -5.53 -1.83
C ALA A 66 4.82 -6.88 -1.65
N TYR A 67 5.17 -7.25 -0.42
CA TYR A 67 5.77 -8.55 -0.09
C TYR A 67 4.83 -9.70 -0.43
N GLY A 68 3.53 -9.61 -0.09
CA GLY A 68 2.56 -10.65 -0.41
C GLY A 68 2.49 -10.95 -1.91
N PHE A 69 2.47 -9.90 -2.76
CA PHE A 69 2.48 -10.10 -4.21
C PHE A 69 3.87 -10.52 -4.74
N ALA A 70 4.95 -10.01 -4.15
CA ALA A 70 6.31 -10.40 -4.53
C ALA A 70 6.62 -11.87 -4.23
N MET A 71 6.05 -12.44 -3.16
CA MET A 71 6.13 -13.88 -2.88
C MET A 71 5.55 -14.70 -4.03
N TYR A 72 4.38 -14.30 -4.56
CA TYR A 72 3.79 -14.93 -5.74
C TYR A 72 4.69 -14.80 -6.97
N LEU A 73 5.15 -13.59 -7.28
CA LEU A 73 6.04 -13.40 -8.44
C LEU A 73 7.31 -14.22 -8.31
N LYS A 74 7.87 -14.36 -7.09
CA LYS A 74 9.08 -15.15 -6.89
C LYS A 74 8.85 -16.64 -7.06
N LEU A 75 7.75 -17.16 -6.53
CA LEU A 75 7.37 -18.56 -6.71
C LEU A 75 7.05 -18.87 -8.18
N GLN A 76 6.46 -17.92 -8.89
CA GLN A 76 6.26 -18.06 -10.32
C GLN A 76 7.62 -18.13 -11.04
N ALA A 77 8.54 -17.22 -10.72
CA ALA A 77 9.89 -17.20 -11.31
C ALA A 77 10.72 -18.46 -11.00
N SER A 78 10.51 -19.09 -9.83
CA SER A 78 11.17 -20.35 -9.45
C SER A 78 10.46 -21.61 -9.96
N GLY A 79 9.34 -21.47 -10.68
CA GLY A 79 8.53 -22.60 -11.12
C GLY A 79 7.92 -23.39 -9.95
N GLY A 80 7.57 -22.70 -8.86
CA GLY A 80 7.02 -23.28 -7.63
C GLY A 80 8.06 -23.93 -6.72
N LYS A 81 9.34 -23.91 -7.09
CA LYS A 81 10.45 -24.45 -6.29
C LYS A 81 10.91 -23.45 -5.24
N LEU A 82 11.80 -23.92 -4.37
CA LEU A 82 12.46 -23.09 -3.36
C LEU A 82 13.14 -21.88 -4.04
N PRO A 83 12.82 -20.63 -3.62
CA PRO A 83 13.50 -19.44 -4.10
C PRO A 83 15.03 -19.47 -3.84
N ASP A 84 15.77 -18.86 -4.76
CA ASP A 84 17.24 -18.74 -4.71
C ASP A 84 17.77 -18.16 -3.38
N PHE A 85 17.21 -17.06 -2.90
CA PHE A 85 17.64 -16.44 -1.64
C PHE A 85 17.40 -17.32 -0.41
N MET A 86 16.38 -18.19 -0.44
CA MET A 86 16.10 -19.14 0.63
C MET A 86 17.15 -20.25 0.62
N PHE A 87 17.47 -20.77 -0.56
CA PHE A 87 18.51 -21.77 -0.75
C PHE A 87 19.88 -21.23 -0.30
N TRP A 88 20.24 -20.00 -0.65
CA TRP A 88 21.48 -19.35 -0.19
C TRP A 88 21.53 -19.14 1.33
N SER A 89 20.36 -19.10 1.97
CA SER A 89 20.24 -18.99 3.42
C SER A 89 20.16 -20.35 4.13
N GLY A 90 20.35 -21.45 3.42
CA GLY A 90 20.41 -22.81 3.97
C GLY A 90 19.06 -23.50 4.16
N LEU A 91 17.97 -22.99 3.58
CA LEU A 91 16.70 -23.72 3.56
C LEU A 91 16.74 -24.84 2.51
N GLU A 92 16.18 -26.00 2.86
CA GLU A 92 16.10 -27.17 1.96
C GLU A 92 14.72 -27.37 1.35
N SER A 93 13.68 -26.86 2.02
CA SER A 93 12.28 -27.03 1.59
C SER A 93 11.52 -25.72 1.69
N LEU A 94 10.47 -25.60 0.86
CA LEU A 94 9.64 -24.39 0.84
C LEU A 94 8.85 -24.29 2.16
N PRO A 95 8.94 -23.18 2.90
CA PRO A 95 8.18 -22.98 4.11
C PRO A 95 6.67 -23.05 3.85
N TRP A 96 5.92 -23.65 4.78
CA TRP A 96 4.48 -23.88 4.63
C TRP A 96 3.68 -22.59 4.37
N PHE A 97 4.10 -21.45 4.93
CA PHE A 97 3.41 -20.17 4.77
C PHE A 97 3.68 -19.50 3.42
N TRP A 98 4.69 -19.94 2.66
CA TRP A 98 4.92 -19.50 1.28
C TRP A 98 4.08 -20.28 0.27
N ALA A 99 3.74 -21.53 0.55
CA ALA A 99 3.00 -22.39 -0.37
C ALA A 99 1.66 -21.80 -0.89
N PRO A 100 0.84 -21.11 -0.07
CA PRO A 100 -0.41 -20.50 -0.54
C PRO A 100 -0.20 -19.42 -1.62
N PHE A 101 0.95 -18.75 -1.63
CA PHE A 101 1.28 -17.69 -2.58
C PHE A 101 1.59 -18.22 -3.99
N GLN A 102 1.51 -19.53 -4.25
CA GLN A 102 1.51 -20.05 -5.63
C GLN A 102 0.24 -19.67 -6.40
N ASN A 103 -0.87 -19.44 -5.69
CA ASN A 103 -2.14 -19.05 -6.30
C ASN A 103 -2.23 -17.51 -6.42
N PRO A 104 -2.41 -16.96 -7.63
CA PRO A 104 -2.49 -15.51 -7.84
C PRO A 104 -3.64 -14.86 -7.07
N PHE A 105 -4.78 -15.53 -6.92
CA PHE A 105 -5.92 -14.99 -6.19
C PHE A 105 -5.62 -14.85 -4.69
N ILE A 106 -4.99 -15.88 -4.10
CA ILE A 106 -4.57 -15.83 -2.70
C ILE A 106 -3.55 -14.71 -2.50
N ALA A 107 -2.59 -14.56 -3.42
CA ALA A 107 -1.59 -13.51 -3.33
C ALA A 107 -2.19 -12.10 -3.35
N VAL A 108 -3.14 -11.83 -4.26
CA VAL A 108 -3.83 -10.53 -4.34
C VAL A 108 -4.68 -10.28 -3.10
N VAL A 109 -5.46 -11.28 -2.66
CA VAL A 109 -6.29 -11.14 -1.45
C VAL A 109 -5.41 -10.93 -0.22
N ALA A 110 -4.34 -11.71 -0.05
CA ALA A 110 -3.40 -11.56 1.05
C ALA A 110 -2.69 -10.20 1.04
N ALA A 111 -2.29 -9.71 -0.13
CA ALA A 111 -1.64 -8.40 -0.29
C ALA A 111 -2.54 -7.23 0.13
N LEU A 112 -3.87 -7.39 0.08
CA LEU A 112 -4.83 -6.37 0.52
C LEU A 112 -5.29 -6.60 1.97
N VAL A 113 -5.67 -7.83 2.29
CA VAL A 113 -6.29 -8.19 3.56
C VAL A 113 -5.29 -8.19 4.70
N ILE A 114 -4.07 -8.70 4.52
CA ILE A 114 -3.09 -8.78 5.61
C ILE A 114 -2.71 -7.37 6.10
N PRO A 115 -2.31 -6.41 5.24
CA PRO A 115 -2.03 -5.05 5.70
C PRO A 115 -3.27 -4.38 6.29
N ALA A 116 -4.47 -4.59 5.74
CA ALA A 116 -5.70 -4.02 6.25
C ALA A 116 -6.08 -4.55 7.64
N LEU A 117 -5.93 -5.86 7.87
CA LEU A 117 -6.16 -6.48 9.17
C LEU A 117 -5.17 -5.96 10.22
N ILE A 118 -3.88 -5.89 9.86
CA ILE A 118 -2.85 -5.37 10.76
C ILE A 118 -3.13 -3.90 11.07
N ALA A 119 -3.45 -3.08 10.06
CA ALA A 119 -3.85 -1.69 10.25
C ALA A 119 -5.10 -1.55 11.13
N GLY A 120 -6.10 -2.41 10.94
CA GLY A 120 -7.33 -2.42 11.74
C GLY A 120 -7.08 -2.78 13.20
N VAL A 121 -6.29 -3.82 13.47
CA VAL A 121 -5.91 -4.22 14.84
C VAL A 121 -5.13 -3.12 15.53
N LEU A 122 -4.14 -2.54 14.85
CA LEU A 122 -3.33 -1.46 15.41
C LEU A 122 -4.16 -0.19 15.65
N GLY A 123 -4.96 0.20 14.67
CA GLY A 123 -5.89 1.33 14.77
C GLY A 123 -6.82 1.15 15.96
N TYR A 124 -7.42 -0.04 16.10
CA TYR A 124 -8.29 -0.36 17.23
C TYR A 124 -7.61 -0.13 18.59
N PHE A 125 -6.41 -0.65 18.80
CA PHE A 125 -5.70 -0.47 20.07
C PHE A 125 -5.26 0.98 20.31
N VAL A 126 -4.77 1.64 19.27
CA VAL A 126 -4.28 3.02 19.34
C VAL A 126 -5.42 4.00 19.66
N PHE A 127 -6.55 3.90 18.96
CA PHE A 127 -7.70 4.79 19.19
C PHE A 127 -8.38 4.51 20.53
N ARG A 128 -8.50 3.23 20.93
CA ARG A 128 -9.03 2.87 22.25
C ARG A 128 -8.15 3.38 23.40
N SER A 129 -6.84 3.45 23.18
CA SER A 129 -5.88 4.01 24.13
C SER A 129 -5.81 5.53 24.10
N ARG A 130 -6.62 6.20 23.25
CA ARG A 130 -6.72 7.65 23.10
C ARG A 130 -5.37 8.33 22.87
N VAL A 131 -4.51 7.69 22.07
CA VAL A 131 -3.21 8.26 21.71
C VAL A 131 -3.44 9.44 20.77
N GLN A 132 -2.91 10.61 21.12
CA GLN A 132 -3.08 11.84 20.34
C GLN A 132 -1.74 12.44 19.88
N GLY A 133 -1.79 13.19 18.78
CA GLY A 133 -0.70 14.03 18.30
C GLY A 133 0.60 13.26 18.05
N VAL A 134 1.71 13.76 18.58
CA VAL A 134 3.07 13.25 18.31
C VAL A 134 3.25 11.79 18.75
N TYR A 135 2.56 11.36 19.81
CA TYR A 135 2.66 9.98 20.28
C TYR A 135 2.18 8.97 19.23
N PHE A 136 1.18 9.31 18.44
CA PHE A 136 0.73 8.48 17.32
C PHE A 136 1.83 8.33 16.25
N SER A 137 2.51 9.44 15.91
CA SER A 137 3.65 9.41 14.99
C SER A 137 4.78 8.53 15.50
N ILE A 138 5.10 8.62 16.80
CA ILE A 138 6.17 7.83 17.43
C ILE A 138 5.82 6.34 17.38
N ILE A 139 4.59 5.96 17.75
CA ILE A 139 4.15 4.55 17.74
C ILE A 139 4.19 3.99 16.32
N THR A 140 3.65 4.72 15.33
CA THR A 140 3.61 4.25 13.94
C THR A 140 5.00 4.17 13.30
N GLN A 141 5.91 5.09 13.63
CA GLN A 141 7.32 5.02 13.22
C GLN A 141 8.02 3.82 13.89
N ALA A 142 7.87 3.65 15.20
CA ALA A 142 8.48 2.56 15.95
C ALA A 142 8.04 1.20 15.40
N LEU A 143 6.76 1.04 15.09
CA LEU A 143 6.24 -0.19 14.50
C LEU A 143 6.83 -0.48 13.11
N THR A 144 6.98 0.55 12.28
CA THR A 144 7.61 0.42 10.95
C THR A 144 9.06 -0.04 11.09
N LEU A 145 9.80 0.55 12.03
CA LEU A 145 11.18 0.16 12.33
C LEU A 145 11.28 -1.26 12.88
N LEU A 146 10.42 -1.63 13.85
CA LEU A 146 10.37 -2.98 14.41
C LEU A 146 10.13 -4.02 13.33
N THR A 147 9.18 -3.75 12.42
CA THR A 147 8.90 -4.67 11.33
C THR A 147 10.07 -4.74 10.35
N SER A 148 10.69 -3.62 10.01
CA SER A 148 11.88 -3.59 9.16
C SER A 148 13.03 -4.43 9.76
N ILE A 149 13.33 -4.24 11.05
CA ILE A 149 14.35 -5.01 11.77
C ILE A 149 13.99 -6.50 11.78
N TRP A 150 12.72 -6.83 12.02
CA TRP A 150 12.26 -8.22 12.03
C TRP A 150 12.39 -8.87 10.64
N PHE A 151 12.05 -8.16 9.56
CA PHE A 151 12.23 -8.63 8.19
C PHE A 151 13.71 -8.84 7.87
N ILE A 152 14.57 -7.90 8.26
CA ILE A 152 16.02 -7.99 8.05
C ILE A 152 16.61 -9.20 8.79
N GLY A 153 16.21 -9.42 10.05
CA GLY A 153 16.64 -10.57 10.83
C GLY A 153 16.22 -11.90 10.21
N GLN A 154 15.06 -11.93 9.55
CA GLN A 154 14.46 -13.14 8.96
C GLN A 154 14.91 -13.35 7.50
N GLN A 155 16.19 -13.10 7.21
CA GLN A 155 16.74 -13.13 5.85
C GLN A 155 16.42 -14.42 5.08
N ALA A 156 16.45 -15.58 5.76
CA ALA A 156 16.12 -16.85 5.15
C ALA A 156 14.70 -16.90 4.56
N TYR A 157 13.77 -16.15 5.12
CA TYR A 157 12.36 -16.17 4.73
C TYR A 157 11.92 -14.94 3.93
N THR A 158 12.59 -13.81 4.09
CA THR A 158 12.17 -12.51 3.52
C THR A 158 13.15 -11.96 2.49
N GLY A 159 14.38 -12.49 2.42
CA GLY A 159 15.48 -11.89 1.67
C GLY A 159 16.19 -10.74 2.41
N GLY A 160 15.76 -10.44 3.64
CA GLY A 160 16.43 -9.51 4.55
C GLY A 160 16.57 -8.10 3.96
N THR A 161 17.77 -7.53 4.05
CA THR A 161 18.09 -6.19 3.53
C THR A 161 17.93 -6.07 2.01
N ASN A 162 18.13 -7.17 1.27
CA ASN A 162 18.02 -7.17 -0.20
C ASN A 162 16.56 -7.29 -0.66
N GLY A 163 15.69 -7.82 0.20
CA GLY A 163 14.33 -8.20 -0.15
C GLY A 163 14.26 -9.31 -1.20
N ILE A 164 13.10 -9.44 -1.84
CA ILE A 164 12.86 -10.45 -2.87
C ILE A 164 13.41 -9.95 -4.21
N THR A 165 14.49 -10.58 -4.67
CA THR A 165 15.18 -10.22 -5.91
C THR A 165 14.99 -11.29 -6.99
N ASN A 166 15.52 -11.02 -8.19
CA ASN A 166 15.50 -11.96 -9.32
C ASN A 166 14.08 -12.42 -9.69
N LEU A 167 13.25 -11.44 -10.04
CA LEU A 167 11.87 -11.62 -10.51
C LEU A 167 11.78 -11.67 -12.05
N GLY A 168 12.88 -11.46 -12.78
CA GLY A 168 12.87 -11.34 -14.25
C GLY A 168 12.42 -12.61 -14.98
N GLY A 169 12.59 -13.77 -14.35
CA GLY A 169 12.08 -15.05 -14.85
C GLY A 169 10.57 -15.22 -14.69
N ALA A 170 9.90 -14.35 -13.93
CA ALA A 170 8.48 -14.50 -13.72
C ALA A 170 7.65 -14.09 -14.94
N GLN A 171 6.57 -14.84 -15.15
CA GLN A 171 5.58 -14.64 -16.19
C GLN A 171 4.22 -14.38 -15.56
N LEU A 172 3.52 -13.39 -16.09
CA LEU A 172 2.14 -13.08 -15.74
C LEU A 172 1.28 -13.38 -16.96
N PHE A 173 0.26 -14.23 -16.81
CA PHE A 173 -0.61 -14.66 -17.92
C PHE A 173 0.17 -15.23 -19.12
N GLY A 174 1.28 -15.93 -18.87
CA GLY A 174 2.14 -16.52 -19.92
C GLY A 174 3.08 -15.54 -20.63
N LYS A 175 3.11 -14.26 -20.22
CA LYS A 175 4.04 -13.24 -20.73
C LYS A 175 5.09 -12.88 -19.70
N SER A 176 6.34 -12.67 -20.11
CA SER A 176 7.39 -12.22 -19.20
C SER A 176 7.02 -10.89 -18.54
N LEU A 177 7.32 -10.74 -17.24
CA LEU A 177 7.17 -9.47 -16.52
C LEU A 177 7.94 -8.30 -17.14
N LEU A 178 9.03 -8.62 -17.86
CA LEU A 178 9.87 -7.61 -18.52
C LEU A 178 9.35 -7.20 -19.89
N SER A 179 8.31 -7.87 -20.41
CA SER A 179 7.71 -7.50 -21.69
C SER A 179 7.04 -6.11 -21.61
N PRO A 180 7.15 -5.27 -22.65
CA PRO A 180 6.52 -3.95 -22.67
C PRO A 180 5.02 -4.00 -22.39
N GLU A 181 4.35 -5.03 -22.91
CA GLU A 181 2.91 -5.26 -22.76
C GLU A 181 2.49 -5.42 -21.28
N VAL A 182 3.26 -6.18 -20.49
CA VAL A 182 2.98 -6.37 -19.05
C VAL A 182 3.32 -5.11 -18.26
N GLN A 183 4.41 -4.41 -18.62
CA GLN A 183 4.77 -3.13 -17.98
C GLN A 183 3.72 -2.05 -18.23
N HIS A 184 3.18 -1.96 -19.45
CA HIS A 184 2.07 -1.07 -19.79
C HIS A 184 0.81 -1.46 -19.02
N GLY A 185 0.55 -2.76 -18.85
CA GLY A 185 -0.52 -3.27 -18.00
C GLY A 185 -0.40 -2.79 -16.55
N PHE A 186 0.78 -2.91 -15.93
CA PHE A 186 1.03 -2.39 -14.58
C PHE A 186 0.88 -0.88 -14.49
N TYR A 187 1.32 -0.16 -15.52
CA TYR A 187 1.14 1.29 -15.60
C TYR A 187 -0.35 1.66 -15.56
N TYR A 188 -1.17 1.11 -16.46
CA TYR A 188 -2.61 1.39 -16.46
C TYR A 188 -3.30 0.95 -15.16
N ALA A 189 -2.91 -0.20 -14.60
CA ALA A 189 -3.40 -0.64 -13.31
C ALA A 189 -3.09 0.37 -12.20
N SER A 190 -1.90 0.98 -12.19
CA SER A 190 -1.54 2.03 -11.22
C SER A 190 -2.34 3.32 -11.40
N VAL A 191 -2.63 3.74 -12.64
CA VAL A 191 -3.49 4.90 -12.94
C VAL A 191 -4.91 4.65 -12.44
N VAL A 192 -5.47 3.47 -12.73
CA VAL A 192 -6.81 3.08 -12.29
C VAL A 192 -6.86 3.00 -10.76
N ALA A 193 -5.88 2.35 -10.13
CA ALA A 193 -5.82 2.24 -8.67
C ALA A 193 -5.74 3.61 -7.99
N LEU A 194 -4.88 4.52 -8.46
CA LEU A 194 -4.79 5.88 -7.94
C LEU A 194 -6.10 6.64 -8.12
N THR A 195 -6.71 6.52 -9.30
CA THR A 195 -8.01 7.15 -9.59
C THR A 195 -9.09 6.65 -8.63
N LEU A 196 -9.19 5.34 -8.42
CA LEU A 196 -10.17 4.75 -7.51
C LEU A 196 -9.92 5.18 -6.05
N VAL A 197 -8.66 5.17 -5.61
CA VAL A 197 -8.29 5.61 -4.26
C VAL A 197 -8.63 7.10 -4.07
N TYR A 198 -8.32 7.95 -5.04
CA TYR A 198 -8.66 9.37 -4.99
C TYR A 198 -10.18 9.59 -4.95
N LEU A 199 -10.96 8.91 -5.78
CA LEU A 199 -12.42 9.02 -5.78
C LEU A 199 -13.02 8.50 -4.47
N LEU A 200 -12.46 7.43 -3.90
CA LEU A 200 -12.85 6.90 -2.60
C LEU A 200 -12.57 7.90 -1.49
N THR A 201 -11.35 8.46 -1.41
CA THR A 201 -11.02 9.45 -0.39
C THR A 201 -11.82 10.72 -0.56
N TRP A 202 -12.04 11.18 -1.80
CA TRP A 202 -12.93 12.30 -2.10
C TRP A 202 -14.36 12.05 -1.63
N TRP A 203 -14.91 10.86 -1.86
CA TRP A 203 -16.24 10.50 -1.37
C TRP A 203 -16.29 10.48 0.16
N MET A 204 -15.28 9.88 0.81
CA MET A 204 -15.19 9.81 2.27
C MET A 204 -15.07 11.19 2.93
N THR A 205 -14.27 12.09 2.37
CA THR A 205 -14.03 13.43 2.93
C THR A 205 -15.24 14.35 2.79
N ASN A 206 -16.04 14.19 1.73
CA ASN A 206 -17.29 14.94 1.54
C ASN A 206 -18.49 14.32 2.29
N ALA A 207 -18.40 13.06 2.68
CA ALA A 207 -19.41 12.39 3.49
C ALA A 207 -19.48 12.95 4.93
N ARG A 208 -20.45 12.46 5.71
CA ARG A 208 -20.58 12.80 7.15
C ARG A 208 -19.32 12.41 7.93
N PHE A 209 -18.69 11.29 7.55
CA PHE A 209 -17.45 10.80 8.13
C PHE A 209 -16.30 11.82 8.04
N GLY A 210 -16.01 12.35 6.84
CA GLY A 210 -14.96 13.35 6.66
C GLY A 210 -15.18 14.63 7.45
N ARG A 211 -16.43 15.14 7.47
CA ARG A 211 -16.79 16.29 8.31
C ARG A 211 -16.57 16.03 9.80
N MET A 212 -16.81 14.79 10.24
CA MET A 212 -16.58 14.37 11.61
C MET A 212 -15.09 14.32 11.96
N LEU A 213 -14.25 13.78 11.06
CA LEU A 213 -12.79 13.77 11.22
C LEU A 213 -12.23 15.19 11.39
N VAL A 214 -12.66 16.14 10.54
CA VAL A 214 -12.24 17.54 10.63
C VAL A 214 -12.70 18.18 11.95
N ALA A 215 -13.92 17.88 12.40
CA ALA A 215 -14.44 18.38 13.67
C ALA A 215 -13.65 17.82 14.87
N LEU A 216 -13.28 16.54 14.84
CA LEU A 216 -12.45 15.89 15.85
C LEU A 216 -11.06 16.51 15.95
N ASN A 217 -10.42 16.72 14.79
CA ASN A 217 -9.14 17.41 14.68
C ASN A 217 -9.21 18.82 15.28
N ALA A 218 -10.27 19.58 14.98
CA ALA A 218 -10.42 20.95 15.48
C ALA A 218 -10.63 21.03 17.00
N ASN A 219 -11.55 20.23 17.56
CA ASN A 219 -11.78 20.18 19.01
C ASN A 219 -12.56 18.92 19.43
N GLU A 220 -11.83 17.88 19.83
CA GLU A 220 -12.41 16.64 20.30
C GLU A 220 -13.34 16.81 21.51
N ALA A 221 -13.01 17.69 22.47
CA ALA A 221 -13.84 17.92 23.64
C ALA A 221 -15.22 18.48 23.26
N ARG A 222 -15.27 19.44 22.33
CA ARG A 222 -16.52 20.01 21.80
C ARG A 222 -17.37 18.94 21.11
N VAL A 223 -16.75 18.07 20.33
CA VAL A 223 -17.43 16.95 19.68
C VAL A 223 -18.10 16.02 20.71
N ARG A 224 -17.41 15.73 21.83
CA ARG A 224 -17.98 14.93 22.92
C ARG A 224 -19.15 15.61 23.60
N PHE A 225 -19.08 16.93 23.81
CA PHE A 225 -20.21 17.70 24.35
C PHE A 225 -21.45 17.67 23.44
N LEU A 226 -21.27 17.45 22.14
CA LEU A 226 -22.36 17.26 21.17
C LEU A 226 -22.93 15.82 21.17
N GLY A 227 -22.43 14.93 22.04
CA GLY A 227 -22.94 13.58 22.23
C GLY A 227 -22.35 12.52 21.29
N TYR A 228 -21.33 12.87 20.50
CA TYR A 228 -20.61 11.89 19.68
C TYR A 228 -19.47 11.26 20.48
N ASP A 229 -19.23 9.95 20.27
CA ASP A 229 -18.05 9.25 20.82
C ASP A 229 -16.90 9.26 19.79
N PRO A 230 -15.82 10.02 20.03
CA PRO A 230 -14.64 10.08 19.15
C PRO A 230 -13.96 8.74 18.90
N VAL A 231 -14.12 7.77 19.79
CA VAL A 231 -13.46 6.46 19.68
C VAL A 231 -14.20 5.53 18.70
N MET A 232 -15.48 5.80 18.44
CA MET A 232 -16.37 4.94 17.64
C MET A 232 -16.73 5.52 16.26
N ILE A 233 -16.16 6.69 15.91
CA ILE A 233 -16.30 7.35 14.61
C ILE A 233 -15.24 6.82 13.64
#